data_AF-A0A317IM80-F1
#
_entry.id   AF-A0A317IM80-F1
#
_cell.length_a   1.000
_cell.length_b   1.000
_cell.length_c   1.000
_cell.angle_alpha   90.00
_cell.angle_beta   90.00
_cell.angle_gamma   90.00
#
_symmetry.space_group_name_H-M   'P 1'
#
loop_
_entity.id
_entity.type
_entity.pdbx_description
1 polymer ?
#
loop_
_entity_poly.entity_id
_entity_poly.type
_entity_poly.pdbx_seq_one_letter_code
_entity_poly.pdbx_strand_id
1 'polypeptide(L)'
;MKRMVPIILGVLAASAGAFAQGDQAAIDKALLAAPRNVKDGATVIRWKSDYTYDTLKKGTNRLVCFDKSGMPGQQPFSLECTSLANLDRVAQNLKLEAISDKDKRQAAFDAAEKDGSRVKPEFGSVWIHMMGPDQEHARMHTTVAVPGATAQSMGLPDNPQKGGVWIMNAGTTTAHLMTPGS
;
A
#
# COMPACT_ATOMS: atom_id res chain seq x y z
N MET A 1 -7.14 -67.61 -18.38
CA MET A 1 -6.16 -66.62 -18.87
C MET A 1 -6.83 -65.71 -19.89
N LYS A 2 -7.18 -64.47 -19.54
CA LYS A 2 -7.62 -63.44 -20.50
C LYS A 2 -7.22 -62.06 -19.96
N ARG A 3 -6.80 -61.22 -20.89
CA ARG A 3 -5.78 -60.17 -20.76
C ARG A 3 -6.28 -58.92 -20.04
N MET A 4 -5.34 -58.31 -19.31
CA MET A 4 -5.40 -56.97 -18.71
C MET A 4 -5.62 -55.89 -19.78
N VAL A 5 -6.42 -54.87 -19.44
CA VAL A 5 -6.28 -53.51 -20.00
C VAL A 5 -6.42 -52.51 -18.84
N PRO A 6 -5.34 -51.86 -18.39
CA PRO A 6 -5.45 -50.68 -17.56
C PRO A 6 -5.54 -49.46 -18.48
N ILE A 7 -6.69 -48.77 -18.48
CA ILE A 7 -6.79 -47.41 -19.03
C ILE A 7 -6.30 -46.48 -17.92
N ILE A 8 -5.08 -45.96 -18.08
CA ILE A 8 -4.49 -44.94 -17.22
C ILE A 8 -4.35 -43.65 -18.03
N LEU A 9 -4.64 -42.54 -17.34
CA LEU A 9 -4.24 -41.15 -17.58
C LEU A 9 -4.90 -40.35 -18.71
N GLY A 10 -5.52 -39.26 -18.29
CA GLY A 10 -5.62 -38.05 -19.08
C GLY A 10 -6.57 -37.04 -18.42
N VAL A 11 -6.07 -35.83 -18.21
CA VAL A 11 -6.82 -34.61 -17.82
C VAL A 11 -6.92 -34.32 -16.31
N LEU A 12 -5.79 -33.93 -15.72
CA LEU A 12 -5.76 -33.07 -14.51
C LEU A 12 -4.51 -32.16 -14.57
N ALA A 13 -4.48 -31.22 -15.53
CA ALA A 13 -3.40 -30.24 -15.65
C ALA A 13 -3.86 -28.81 -16.01
N ALA A 14 -5.17 -28.53 -16.01
CA ALA A 14 -5.71 -27.23 -16.45
C ALA A 14 -5.83 -26.17 -15.34
N SER A 15 -5.72 -26.55 -14.06
CA SER A 15 -6.00 -25.64 -12.94
C SER A 15 -4.81 -24.76 -12.56
N ALA A 16 -3.57 -25.27 -12.63
CA ALA A 16 -2.38 -24.54 -12.13
C ALA A 16 -2.03 -23.29 -12.96
N GLY A 17 -2.30 -23.30 -14.28
CA GLY A 17 -1.99 -22.17 -15.16
C GLY A 17 -2.88 -20.94 -14.93
N ALA A 18 -4.14 -21.15 -14.59
CA ALA A 18 -5.09 -20.06 -14.34
C ALA A 18 -4.75 -19.26 -13.06
N PHE A 19 -4.31 -19.95 -12.00
CA PHE A 19 -3.90 -19.30 -10.76
C PHE A 19 -2.59 -18.50 -10.93
N ALA A 20 -1.61 -19.06 -11.64
CA ALA A 20 -0.34 -18.36 -11.92
C ALA A 20 -0.53 -17.10 -12.78
N GLN A 21 -1.44 -17.14 -13.76
CA GLN A 21 -1.76 -15.98 -14.60
C GLN A 21 -2.48 -14.86 -13.83
N GLY A 22 -3.40 -15.22 -12.92
CA GLY A 22 -4.10 -14.25 -12.08
C GLY A 22 -3.17 -13.54 -11.09
N ASP A 23 -2.21 -14.26 -10.51
CA ASP A 23 -1.21 -13.64 -9.62
C ASP A 23 -0.23 -12.75 -10.37
N GLN A 24 0.20 -13.13 -11.58
CA GLN A 24 1.05 -12.27 -12.40
C GLN A 24 0.37 -10.94 -12.77
N ALA A 25 -0.91 -10.98 -13.16
CA ALA A 25 -1.67 -9.76 -13.46
C ALA A 25 -1.80 -8.84 -12.24
N ALA A 26 -2.01 -9.40 -11.05
CA ALA A 26 -2.05 -8.64 -9.80
C ALA A 26 -0.68 -8.04 -9.42
N ILE A 27 0.40 -8.79 -9.65
CA ILE A 27 1.78 -8.31 -9.47
C ILE A 27 2.05 -7.12 -10.39
N ASP A 28 1.76 -7.26 -11.68
CA ASP A 28 2.03 -6.22 -12.68
C ASP A 28 1.22 -4.96 -12.40
N LYS A 29 -0.05 -5.12 -12.02
CA LYS A 29 -0.93 -4.02 -11.60
C LYS A 29 -0.35 -3.28 -10.39
N ALA A 30 -0.05 -3.98 -9.29
CA ALA A 30 0.47 -3.34 -8.08
C ALA A 30 1.78 -2.57 -8.33
N LEU A 31 2.65 -3.09 -9.21
CA LEU A 31 3.91 -2.47 -9.58
C LEU A 31 3.78 -1.26 -10.53
N LEU A 32 2.57 -0.84 -10.93
CA LEU A 32 2.38 0.40 -11.69
C LEU A 32 2.74 1.63 -10.85
N ALA A 33 2.53 1.59 -9.53
CA ALA A 33 2.90 2.67 -8.62
C ALA A 33 4.41 2.70 -8.27
N ALA A 34 5.18 1.65 -8.60
CA ALA A 34 6.57 1.53 -8.17
C ALA A 34 7.52 2.42 -9.00
N PRO A 35 8.52 3.09 -8.38
CA PRO A 35 9.56 3.78 -9.13
C PRO A 35 10.37 2.82 -9.99
N ARG A 36 10.62 3.20 -11.25
CA ARG A 36 11.20 2.32 -12.28
C ARG A 36 12.51 1.66 -11.88
N ASN A 37 13.37 2.39 -11.16
CA ASN A 37 14.70 1.91 -10.75
C ASN A 37 14.68 0.87 -9.63
N VAL A 38 13.58 0.74 -8.88
CA VAL A 38 13.46 -0.21 -7.75
C VAL A 38 12.32 -1.21 -7.93
N LYS A 39 11.50 -1.05 -8.97
CA LYS A 39 10.32 -1.88 -9.28
C LYS A 39 10.63 -3.38 -9.26
N ASP A 40 11.68 -3.81 -9.93
CA ASP A 40 11.98 -5.25 -10.09
C ASP A 40 12.34 -5.93 -8.76
N GLY A 41 12.95 -5.18 -7.84
CA GLY A 41 13.28 -5.65 -6.50
C GLY A 41 12.14 -5.53 -5.48
N ALA A 42 11.00 -4.92 -5.83
CA ALA A 42 9.91 -4.70 -4.89
C ALA A 42 9.19 -6.00 -4.52
N THR A 43 8.76 -6.08 -3.27
CA THR A 43 7.81 -7.08 -2.79
C THR A 43 6.41 -6.70 -3.23
N VAL A 44 5.58 -7.67 -3.59
CA VAL A 44 4.14 -7.44 -3.84
C VAL A 44 3.32 -8.31 -2.91
N ILE A 45 2.35 -7.70 -2.25
CA ILE A 45 1.40 -8.39 -1.36
C ILE A 45 -0.03 -8.17 -1.82
N ARG A 46 -0.93 -9.04 -1.35
CA ARG A 46 -2.37 -8.91 -1.48
C ARG A 46 -2.99 -8.87 -0.09
N TRP A 47 -3.67 -7.78 0.25
CA TRP A 47 -4.42 -7.68 1.49
C TRP A 47 -5.63 -8.62 1.47
N LYS A 48 -5.87 -9.28 2.60
CA LYS A 48 -7.07 -10.07 2.87
C LYS A 48 -8.13 -9.19 3.55
N SER A 49 -9.35 -9.69 3.62
CA SER A 49 -10.48 -9.01 4.28
C SER A 49 -10.27 -8.84 5.79
N ASP A 50 -9.40 -9.64 6.42
CA ASP A 50 -9.02 -9.53 7.83
C ASP A 50 -7.80 -8.61 8.06
N TYR A 51 -7.33 -7.92 7.01
CA TYR A 51 -6.15 -7.04 7.02
C TYR A 51 -4.83 -7.75 7.32
N THR A 52 -4.78 -9.08 7.19
CA THR A 52 -3.53 -9.81 6.95
C THR A 52 -3.22 -9.82 5.45
N TYR A 53 -2.12 -10.42 5.02
CA TYR A 53 -1.75 -10.41 3.61
C TYR A 53 -1.10 -11.72 3.14
N ASP A 54 -1.24 -12.01 1.86
CA ASP A 54 -0.42 -13.00 1.14
C ASP A 54 0.70 -12.29 0.40
N THR A 55 1.87 -12.94 0.31
CA THR A 55 2.97 -12.45 -0.53
C THR A 55 2.84 -13.05 -1.93
N LEU A 56 2.57 -12.21 -2.93
CA LEU A 56 2.48 -12.63 -4.34
C LEU A 56 3.87 -12.72 -4.97
N LYS A 57 4.75 -11.78 -4.62
CA LYS A 57 6.14 -11.73 -5.09
C LYS A 57 7.03 -11.31 -3.95
N LYS A 58 8.01 -12.14 -3.59
CA LYS A 58 9.07 -11.74 -2.65
C LYS A 58 10.08 -10.85 -3.36
N GLY A 59 10.36 -9.68 -2.79
CA GLY A 59 11.36 -8.73 -3.29
C GLY A 59 12.76 -8.96 -2.75
N THR A 60 13.70 -8.17 -3.25
CA THR A 60 15.10 -8.08 -2.83
C THR A 60 15.46 -6.72 -2.22
N ASN A 61 14.55 -5.74 -2.31
CA ASN A 61 14.71 -4.42 -1.68
C ASN A 61 13.61 -4.16 -0.63
N ARG A 62 13.62 -2.95 -0.05
CA ARG A 62 12.71 -2.58 1.04
C ARG A 62 11.32 -2.13 0.59
N LEU A 63 11.07 -1.98 -0.71
CA LEU A 63 9.78 -1.51 -1.21
C LEU A 63 8.77 -2.67 -1.22
N VAL A 64 7.55 -2.38 -0.78
CA VAL A 64 6.38 -3.25 -0.94
C VAL A 64 5.27 -2.49 -1.64
N CYS A 65 4.64 -3.10 -2.63
CA CYS A 65 3.52 -2.54 -3.38
C CYS A 65 2.29 -3.43 -3.26
N PHE A 66 1.11 -2.83 -3.26
CA PHE A 66 -0.16 -3.54 -3.13
C PHE A 66 -1.32 -2.76 -3.74
N ASP A 67 -2.36 -3.50 -4.08
CA ASP A 67 -3.62 -2.98 -4.58
C ASP A 67 -4.61 -2.83 -3.42
N LYS A 68 -5.18 -1.63 -3.28
CA LYS A 68 -6.25 -1.29 -2.33
C LYS A 68 -7.60 -1.03 -3.03
N SER A 69 -7.66 -1.22 -4.34
CA SER A 69 -8.88 -1.03 -5.14
C SER A 69 -10.02 -1.88 -4.56
N GLY A 70 -11.20 -1.27 -4.38
CA GLY A 70 -12.38 -1.95 -3.83
C GLY A 70 -12.37 -2.11 -2.30
N MET A 71 -11.31 -1.71 -1.60
CA MET A 71 -11.34 -1.65 -0.14
C MET A 71 -12.19 -0.45 0.34
N PRO A 72 -12.88 -0.56 1.49
CA PRO A 72 -13.64 0.55 2.07
C PRO A 72 -12.81 1.84 2.19
N GLY A 73 -13.39 2.97 1.77
CA GLY A 73 -12.75 4.28 1.84
C GLY A 73 -11.72 4.58 0.74
N GLN A 74 -11.45 3.62 -0.15
CA GLN A 74 -10.48 3.77 -1.24
C GLN A 74 -11.15 4.18 -2.55
N GLN A 75 -10.37 4.79 -3.44
CA GLN A 75 -10.80 5.06 -4.82
C GLN A 75 -10.97 3.74 -5.61
N PRO A 76 -11.78 3.74 -6.70
CA PRO A 76 -11.98 2.55 -7.51
C PRO A 76 -10.69 1.95 -8.07
N PHE A 77 -9.73 2.80 -8.44
CA PHE A 77 -8.34 2.43 -8.68
C PHE A 77 -7.46 3.03 -7.59
N SER A 78 -6.79 2.19 -6.79
CA SER A 78 -5.95 2.64 -5.68
C SER A 78 -4.79 1.67 -5.48
N LEU A 79 -3.59 2.09 -5.89
CA LEU A 79 -2.35 1.36 -5.66
C LEU A 79 -1.47 2.13 -4.70
N GLU A 80 -0.69 1.42 -3.90
CA GLU A 80 0.23 2.02 -2.94
C GLU A 80 1.54 1.24 -2.87
N CYS A 81 2.65 1.96 -2.80
CA CYS A 81 3.97 1.42 -2.50
C CYS A 81 4.58 2.15 -1.30
N THR A 82 5.19 1.40 -0.38
CA THR A 82 5.89 1.96 0.78
C THR A 82 6.99 1.01 1.27
N SER A 83 7.63 1.32 2.41
CA SER A 83 8.58 0.42 3.05
C SER A 83 7.90 -0.83 3.64
N LEU A 84 8.57 -1.98 3.57
CA LEU A 84 8.15 -3.21 4.27
C LEU A 84 7.92 -2.97 5.77
N ALA A 85 8.65 -2.03 6.38
CA ALA A 85 8.51 -1.68 7.78
C ALA A 85 7.18 -0.98 8.11
N ASN A 86 6.40 -0.59 7.10
CA ASN A 86 5.13 0.13 7.27
C ASN A 86 3.89 -0.77 7.21
N LEU A 87 4.03 -2.08 7.02
CA LEU A 87 2.86 -2.96 6.83
C LEU A 87 1.89 -2.94 8.02
N ASP A 88 2.39 -2.84 9.25
CA ASP A 88 1.53 -2.70 10.44
C ASP A 88 0.78 -1.36 10.46
N ARG A 89 1.44 -0.28 10.03
CA ARG A 89 0.82 1.04 9.85
C ARG A 89 -0.30 0.98 8.80
N VAL A 90 -0.03 0.33 7.66
CA VAL A 90 -1.02 0.16 6.58
C VAL A 90 -2.22 -0.65 7.08
N ALA A 91 -1.98 -1.79 7.74
CA ALA A 91 -3.06 -2.62 8.28
C ALA A 91 -3.92 -1.86 9.30
N GLN A 92 -3.31 -1.03 10.16
CA GLN A 92 -4.06 -0.15 11.07
C GLN A 92 -4.88 0.89 10.31
N ASN A 93 -4.33 1.51 9.26
CA ASN A 93 -5.07 2.46 8.42
C ASN A 93 -6.29 1.80 7.78
N LEU A 94 -6.11 0.66 7.12
CA LEU A 94 -7.18 -0.06 6.43
C LEU A 94 -8.33 -0.44 7.37
N LYS A 95 -8.02 -0.84 8.61
CA LYS A 95 -9.01 -1.12 9.66
C LYS A 95 -9.83 0.11 10.03
N LEU A 96 -9.16 1.25 10.24
CA LEU A 96 -9.83 2.49 10.61
C LEU A 96 -10.60 3.10 9.44
N GLU A 97 -10.06 3.01 8.22
CA GLU A 97 -10.69 3.47 6.98
C GLU A 97 -12.01 2.75 6.65
N ALA A 98 -12.13 1.49 7.08
CA ALA A 98 -13.34 0.71 6.94
C ALA A 98 -14.53 1.16 7.81
N ILE A 99 -14.30 2.07 8.76
CA ILE A 99 -15.39 2.78 9.43
C ILE A 99 -16.03 3.71 8.41
N SER A 100 -17.27 3.41 7.99
CA SER A 100 -17.98 4.14 6.93
C SER A 100 -18.32 5.58 7.32
N ASP A 101 -18.72 5.77 8.57
CA ASP A 101 -19.01 7.08 9.15
C ASP A 101 -17.72 7.90 9.30
N LYS A 102 -17.68 9.05 8.62
CA LYS A 102 -16.48 9.89 8.54
C LYS A 102 -16.06 10.45 9.91
N ASP A 103 -17.02 10.85 10.73
CA ASP A 103 -16.74 11.51 12.01
C ASP A 103 -16.27 10.47 13.04
N LYS A 104 -16.88 9.29 13.05
CA LYS A 104 -16.41 8.16 13.88
C LYS A 104 -15.03 7.67 13.45
N ARG A 105 -14.77 7.62 12.14
CA ARG A 105 -13.45 7.27 11.61
C ARG A 105 -12.39 8.27 12.07
N GLN A 106 -12.67 9.57 11.94
CA GLN A 106 -11.75 10.61 12.40
C GLN A 106 -11.52 10.51 13.91
N ALA A 107 -12.58 10.36 14.70
CA ALA A 107 -12.46 10.18 16.15
C ALA A 107 -11.63 8.95 16.54
N ALA A 108 -11.71 7.86 15.77
CA ALA A 108 -10.89 6.67 16.00
C ALA A 108 -9.40 6.91 15.70
N PHE A 109 -9.08 7.66 14.65
CA PHE A 109 -7.70 8.11 14.40
C PHE A 109 -7.20 9.03 15.53
N ASP A 110 -8.00 10.00 15.95
CA ASP A 110 -7.63 10.96 16.99
C ASP A 110 -7.43 10.26 18.35
N ALA A 111 -8.27 9.28 18.67
CA ALA A 111 -8.12 8.46 19.87
C ALA A 111 -6.79 7.69 19.85
N ALA A 112 -6.45 7.05 18.73
CA ALA A 112 -5.20 6.30 18.59
C ALA A 112 -3.95 7.20 18.67
N GLU A 113 -4.01 8.41 18.12
CA GLU A 113 -2.93 9.40 18.29
C GLU A 113 -2.79 9.82 19.76
N LYS A 114 -3.92 10.10 20.43
CA LYS A 114 -3.95 10.60 21.81
C LYS A 114 -3.49 9.55 22.84
N ASP A 115 -3.89 8.29 22.67
CA ASP A 115 -3.54 7.20 23.58
C ASP A 115 -2.18 6.55 23.26
N GLY A 116 -1.56 6.94 22.15
CA GLY A 116 -0.26 6.43 21.71
C GLY A 116 -0.29 5.06 21.05
N SER A 117 -1.47 4.48 20.80
CA SER A 117 -1.63 3.22 20.08
C SER A 117 -1.45 3.35 18.57
N ARG A 118 -1.32 4.58 18.07
CA ARG A 118 -1.04 4.82 16.66
C ARG A 118 0.35 4.30 16.27
N VAL A 119 0.38 3.31 15.39
CA VAL A 119 1.62 2.76 14.82
C VAL A 119 2.33 3.86 14.05
N LYS A 120 3.62 4.07 14.28
CA LYS A 120 4.41 5.08 13.56
C LYS A 120 4.94 4.46 12.25
N PRO A 121 4.88 5.18 11.12
CA PRO A 121 5.62 4.77 9.93
C PRO A 121 7.14 4.85 10.17
N GLU A 122 7.92 4.14 9.35
CA GLU A 122 9.37 4.26 9.31
C GLU A 122 9.78 5.67 8.88
N PHE A 123 10.61 6.32 9.69
CA PHE A 123 11.12 7.66 9.37
C PHE A 123 11.92 7.64 8.06
N GLY A 124 11.65 8.61 7.18
CA GLY A 124 12.27 8.70 5.85
C GLY A 124 11.70 7.73 4.82
N SER A 125 10.71 6.91 5.17
CA SER A 125 10.10 5.99 4.21
C SER A 125 9.18 6.72 3.24
N VAL A 126 9.27 6.35 1.96
CA VAL A 126 8.39 6.88 0.91
C VAL A 126 7.02 6.21 0.97
N TRP A 127 5.99 6.98 0.63
CA TRP A 127 4.63 6.52 0.40
C TRP A 127 4.21 7.03 -0.96
N ILE A 128 3.96 6.10 -1.89
CA ILE A 128 3.67 6.41 -3.28
C ILE A 128 2.30 5.85 -3.58
N HIS A 129 1.37 6.74 -3.90
CA HIS A 129 0.01 6.39 -4.27
C HIS A 129 -0.18 6.59 -5.77
N MET A 130 -0.86 5.65 -6.42
CA MET A 130 -1.40 5.84 -7.76
C MET A 130 -2.90 5.57 -7.68
N MET A 131 -3.71 6.63 -7.70
CA MET A 131 -5.15 6.50 -7.41
C MET A 131 -6.02 7.42 -8.26
N GLY A 132 -7.23 6.95 -8.57
CA GLY A 132 -8.19 7.64 -9.42
C GLY A 132 -9.46 6.82 -9.66
N PRO A 133 -10.38 7.33 -10.52
CA PRO A 133 -11.58 6.59 -10.89
C PRO A 133 -11.27 5.34 -11.73
N ASP A 134 -10.14 5.32 -12.42
CA ASP A 134 -9.59 4.21 -13.20
C ASP A 134 -8.05 4.41 -13.36
N GLN A 135 -7.40 3.52 -14.11
CA GLN A 135 -5.94 3.56 -14.30
C GLN A 135 -5.50 4.75 -15.16
N GLU A 136 -6.27 5.08 -16.19
CA GLU A 136 -5.98 6.13 -17.18
C GLU A 136 -6.06 7.53 -16.56
N HIS A 137 -6.94 7.72 -15.58
CA HIS A 137 -7.14 8.98 -14.86
C HIS A 137 -6.48 8.99 -13.47
N ALA A 138 -5.72 7.93 -13.12
CA ALA A 138 -5.00 7.87 -11.86
C ALA A 138 -3.89 8.91 -11.81
N ARG A 139 -3.71 9.52 -10.63
CA ARG A 139 -2.62 10.45 -10.36
C ARG A 139 -1.64 9.82 -9.39
N MET A 140 -0.37 10.13 -9.62
CA MET A 140 0.68 9.86 -8.65
C MET A 140 0.59 10.88 -7.53
N HIS A 141 0.88 10.43 -6.31
CA HIS A 141 1.11 11.29 -5.17
C HIS A 141 2.16 10.63 -4.29
N THR A 142 3.29 11.31 -4.09
CA THR A 142 4.37 10.84 -3.23
C THR A 142 4.45 11.67 -1.97
N THR A 143 4.70 11.02 -0.85
CA THR A 143 5.05 11.66 0.42
C THR A 143 6.19 10.92 1.09
N VAL A 144 6.84 11.56 2.07
CA VAL A 144 7.89 10.94 2.88
C VAL A 144 7.50 11.02 4.35
N ALA A 145 7.38 9.87 5.01
CA ALA A 145 7.00 9.84 6.42
C ALA A 145 8.12 10.39 7.31
N VAL A 146 7.77 11.33 8.20
CA VAL A 146 8.68 11.93 9.17
C VAL A 146 7.98 12.06 10.53
N PRO A 147 7.54 10.94 11.14
CA PRO A 147 6.68 10.96 12.32
C PRO A 147 7.32 11.76 13.47
N GLY A 148 6.56 12.69 14.05
CA GLY A 148 7.00 13.59 15.11
C GLY A 148 7.80 14.81 14.65
N ALA A 149 8.14 14.92 13.36
CA ALA A 149 8.90 16.05 12.85
C ALA A 149 8.09 17.37 12.90
N THR A 150 8.78 18.45 13.25
CA THR A 150 8.27 19.83 13.26
C THR A 150 9.05 20.71 12.29
N ALA A 151 8.53 21.91 12.01
CA ALA A 151 9.21 22.91 11.21
C ALA A 151 10.62 23.21 11.74
N GLN A 152 10.79 23.29 13.07
CA GLN A 152 12.07 23.54 13.73
C GLN A 152 13.05 22.39 13.54
N SER A 153 12.58 21.14 13.64
CA SER A 153 13.45 19.96 13.54
C SER A 153 13.96 19.69 12.11
N MET A 154 13.18 20.07 11.09
CA MET A 154 13.49 19.77 9.68
C MET A 154 13.93 20.99 8.88
N GLY A 155 13.72 22.21 9.39
CA GLY A 155 13.97 23.44 8.64
C GLY A 155 13.02 23.64 7.45
N LEU A 156 11.85 23.00 7.46
CA LEU A 156 10.83 23.06 6.40
C LEU A 156 9.56 23.76 6.90
N PRO A 157 8.79 24.44 6.04
CA PRO A 157 7.51 25.02 6.44
C PRO A 157 6.50 23.91 6.79
N ASP A 158 5.55 24.21 7.67
CA ASP A 158 4.45 23.32 8.07
C ASP A 158 3.15 23.57 7.29
N ASN A 159 3.24 24.34 6.20
CA ASN A 159 2.13 24.69 5.34
C ASN A 159 2.61 24.93 3.89
N PRO A 160 1.72 24.82 2.89
CA PRO A 160 2.10 24.89 1.48
C PRO A 160 2.37 26.31 0.95
N GLN A 161 2.18 27.36 1.75
CA GLN A 161 2.13 28.75 1.24
C GLN A 161 3.47 29.26 0.68
N LYS A 162 4.58 28.60 1.02
CA LYS A 162 5.92 28.97 0.57
C LYS A 162 6.38 28.25 -0.69
N GLY A 163 5.53 27.37 -1.25
CA GLY A 163 5.90 26.50 -2.35
C GLY A 163 6.95 25.45 -1.95
N GLY A 164 7.20 24.49 -2.83
CA GLY A 164 8.15 23.40 -2.57
C GLY A 164 7.68 22.42 -1.48
N VAL A 165 8.64 21.71 -0.89
CA VAL A 165 8.38 20.67 0.12
C VAL A 165 7.96 21.29 1.46
N TRP A 166 6.95 20.72 2.10
CA TRP A 166 6.44 21.17 3.40
C TRP A 166 5.99 19.99 4.28
N ILE A 167 5.85 20.20 5.58
CA ILE A 167 5.46 19.19 6.56
C ILE A 167 3.96 19.27 6.81
N MET A 168 3.21 18.25 6.40
CA MET A 168 1.82 18.09 6.83
C MET A 168 1.78 17.39 8.19
N ASN A 169 0.84 17.80 9.05
CA ASN A 169 0.64 17.25 10.40
C ASN A 169 1.89 17.30 11.28
N ALA A 170 2.62 18.42 11.25
CA ALA A 170 3.83 18.62 12.05
C ALA A 170 3.60 18.26 13.54
N GLY A 171 4.54 17.52 14.12
CA GLY A 171 4.53 17.10 15.54
C GLY A 171 3.68 15.87 15.87
N THR A 172 2.94 15.29 14.92
CA THR A 172 2.12 14.08 15.16
C THR A 172 2.79 12.82 14.61
N THR A 173 2.24 11.63 14.89
CA THR A 173 2.75 10.40 14.26
C THR A 173 2.45 10.31 12.76
N THR A 174 1.57 11.18 12.25
CA THR A 174 1.22 11.30 10.83
C THR A 174 2.03 12.37 10.10
N ALA A 175 3.02 12.99 10.75
CA ALA A 175 3.88 13.98 10.13
C ALA A 175 4.56 13.41 8.86
N HIS A 176 4.41 14.10 7.73
CA HIS A 176 4.99 13.69 6.46
C HIS A 176 5.34 14.88 5.58
N LEU A 177 6.38 14.70 4.75
CA LEU A 177 6.78 15.66 3.74
C LEU A 177 5.86 15.52 2.53
N MET A 178 5.20 16.63 2.20
CA MET A 178 4.45 16.79 0.97
C MET A 178 5.40 17.22 -0.13
N THR A 179 5.37 16.53 -1.28
CA THR A 179 6.17 16.87 -2.46
C THR A 179 5.25 17.35 -3.59
N PRO A 180 4.97 18.65 -3.72
CA PRO A 180 4.10 19.15 -4.79
C PRO A 180 4.63 18.77 -6.17
N GLY A 181 3.74 18.32 -7.04
CA GLY A 181 4.07 17.92 -8.42
C GLY A 181 4.61 16.50 -8.57
N SER A 182 4.67 15.71 -7.49
CA SER A 182 4.94 14.26 -7.53
C SER A 182 3.70 13.43 -7.85
#